data_AF-A0A1A2PTJ0-F1
#
_entry.id   AF-A0A1A2PTJ0-F1
#
_cell.length_a   1.000
_cell.length_b   1.000
_cell.length_c   1.000
_cell.angle_alpha   90.00
_cell.angle_beta   90.00
_cell.angle_gamma   90.00
#
_symmetry.space_group_name_H-M   'P 1'
#
loop_
_entity.id
_entity.type
_entity.pdbx_description
1 polymer ?
#
loop_
_entity_poly.entity_id
_entity_poly.type
_entity_poly.pdbx_seq_one_letter_code
_entity_poly.pdbx_strand_id
1 'polypeptide(L)'
;MAVTADRHMTHQEFAVEEMSTGIFASGYGKVGDGRTFSFHIEHRSLVVEVYRPRLAGPVPQAEEVVATAVRSLVDIDLTDERSLSAAVRDSVAHAVPVSR
;
A
#
# COMPACT_ATOMS: atom_id res chain seq x y z
N MET A 1 -5.68 19.20 -36.91
CA MET A 1 -5.33 17.93 -36.24
C MET A 1 -5.18 18.21 -34.77
N ALA A 2 -6.14 17.82 -33.94
CA ALA A 2 -5.98 17.86 -32.49
C ALA A 2 -5.31 16.54 -32.10
N VAL A 3 -4.05 16.60 -31.70
CA VAL A 3 -3.40 15.47 -31.03
C VAL A 3 -3.99 15.46 -29.63
N THR A 4 -5.02 14.63 -29.42
CA THR A 4 -5.36 14.17 -28.07
C THR A 4 -4.11 13.48 -27.56
N ALA A 5 -3.38 14.14 -26.66
CA ALA A 5 -2.38 13.46 -25.87
C ALA A 5 -3.14 12.35 -25.14
N ASP A 6 -3.03 11.14 -25.69
CA ASP A 6 -3.34 9.92 -24.97
C ASP A 6 -2.54 10.07 -23.68
N ARG A 7 -3.26 10.38 -22.60
CA ARG A 7 -2.68 10.54 -21.29
C ARG A 7 -2.14 9.16 -21.02
N HIS A 8 -0.85 8.96 -21.27
CA HIS A 8 -0.11 7.80 -20.85
C HIS A 8 -0.37 7.75 -19.35
N MET A 9 -1.39 6.97 -18.96
CA MET A 9 -1.56 6.55 -17.60
C MET A 9 -0.36 5.65 -17.45
N THR A 10 0.78 6.25 -17.12
CA THR A 10 1.92 5.54 -16.61
C THR A 10 1.33 4.75 -15.47
N HIS A 11 1.07 3.47 -15.72
CA HIS A 11 0.71 2.50 -14.72
C HIS A 11 1.93 2.52 -13.82
N GLN A 12 1.89 3.37 -12.80
CA GLN A 12 3.04 3.60 -11.95
C GLN A 12 3.25 2.24 -11.30
N GLU A 13 4.43 1.64 -11.41
CA GLU A 13 4.61 0.32 -10.81
C GLU A 13 4.41 0.42 -9.29
N PHE A 14 4.11 -0.70 -8.63
CA PHE A 14 4.08 -0.75 -7.17
C PHE A 14 5.33 -0.07 -6.62
N ALA A 15 5.15 0.89 -5.72
CA ALA A 15 6.25 1.65 -5.14
C ALA A 15 5.95 1.97 -3.68
N VAL A 16 6.92 1.70 -2.81
CA VAL A 16 6.95 2.23 -1.45
C VAL A 16 7.60 3.63 -1.54
N GLU A 17 6.92 4.65 -1.03
CA GLU A 17 7.42 6.03 -1.06
C GLU A 17 8.23 6.35 0.20
N GLU A 18 7.77 5.87 1.35
CA GLU A 18 8.45 6.06 2.63
C GLU A 18 8.19 4.84 3.52
N MET A 19 9.22 4.39 4.24
CA MET A 19 9.07 3.35 5.25
C MET A 19 10.06 3.48 6.41
N SER A 20 9.62 3.05 7.59
CA SER A 20 10.44 2.70 8.73
C SER A 20 10.50 1.17 8.87
N THR A 21 11.65 0.63 9.26
CA THR A 21 11.85 -0.81 9.51
C THR A 21 11.77 -1.12 11.02
N GLY A 22 11.79 -2.41 11.37
CA GLY A 22 11.77 -2.92 12.75
C GLY A 22 10.40 -3.39 13.23
N ILE A 23 10.28 -3.66 14.54
CA ILE A 23 9.06 -4.22 15.15
C ILE A 23 7.86 -3.26 15.14
N PHE A 24 8.09 -1.98 14.83
CA PHE A 24 7.07 -0.95 14.63
C PHE A 24 7.13 -0.39 13.21
N ALA A 25 7.54 -1.22 12.24
CA ALA A 25 7.64 -0.81 10.86
C ALA A 25 6.31 -0.25 10.34
N SER A 26 6.40 0.79 9.52
CA SER A 26 5.25 1.45 8.92
C SER A 26 5.68 2.19 7.66
N GLY A 27 4.73 2.53 6.80
CA GLY A 27 5.02 3.29 5.60
C GLY A 27 3.81 3.42 4.70
N TYR A 28 4.04 4.03 3.53
CA TYR A 28 3.01 4.25 2.53
C TYR A 28 3.59 4.22 1.12
N GLY A 29 2.71 4.11 0.14
CA GLY A 29 3.11 4.07 -1.25
C GLY A 29 1.95 3.99 -2.23
N LYS A 30 2.27 3.57 -3.45
CA LYS A 30 1.34 3.47 -4.59
C LYS A 30 1.20 2.02 -5.04
N VAL A 31 -0.05 1.62 -5.29
CA VAL A 31 -0.39 0.28 -5.82
C VAL A 31 -0.10 0.21 -7.32
N GLY A 32 -0.39 1.30 -8.02
CA GLY A 32 -0.04 1.50 -9.43
C GLY A 32 -1.19 1.73 -10.40
N ASP A 33 -2.40 1.45 -9.96
CA ASP A 33 -3.66 1.75 -10.64
C ASP A 33 -4.25 3.12 -10.21
N GLY A 34 -3.41 3.99 -9.63
CA GLY A 34 -3.81 5.28 -9.06
C GLY A 34 -4.31 5.21 -7.62
N ARG A 35 -4.36 4.03 -7.00
CA ARG A 35 -4.58 3.88 -5.55
C ARG A 35 -3.27 4.01 -4.77
N THR A 36 -3.40 4.48 -3.55
CA THR A 36 -2.34 4.48 -2.54
C THR A 36 -2.61 3.41 -1.51
N PHE A 37 -1.58 3.04 -0.76
CA PHE A 37 -1.70 2.15 0.38
C PHE A 37 -0.88 2.68 1.55
N SER A 38 -1.26 2.26 2.76
CA SER A 38 -0.40 2.32 3.93
C SER A 38 -0.15 0.91 4.45
N PHE A 39 0.92 0.77 5.23
CA PHE A 39 1.13 -0.43 6.03
C PHE A 39 1.69 -0.06 7.40
N HIS A 40 1.44 -0.90 8.37
CA HIS A 40 2.03 -0.80 9.70
C HIS A 40 2.05 -2.15 10.39
N ILE A 41 2.90 -2.28 11.40
CA ILE A 41 2.89 -3.42 12.30
C ILE A 41 1.98 -3.12 13.49
N GLU A 42 0.98 -3.98 13.67
CA GLU A 42 0.09 -3.95 14.83
C GLU A 42 -0.10 -5.37 15.36
N HIS A 43 -0.09 -5.57 16.67
CA HIS A 43 -0.37 -6.88 17.30
C HIS A 43 0.37 -8.07 16.66
N ARG A 44 1.66 -7.91 16.32
CA ARG A 44 2.50 -8.91 15.64
C ARG A 44 2.01 -9.32 14.23
N SER A 45 1.32 -8.42 13.55
CA SER A 45 0.83 -8.59 12.19
C SER A 45 1.25 -7.41 11.33
N LEU A 46 1.54 -7.67 10.06
CA LEU A 46 1.60 -6.63 9.04
C LEU A 46 0.17 -6.35 8.58
N VAL A 47 -0.28 -5.12 8.81
CA VAL A 47 -1.56 -4.61 8.33
C VAL A 47 -1.29 -3.74 7.11
N VAL A 48 -2.03 -3.98 6.03
CA VAL A 48 -2.01 -3.15 4.82
C VAL A 48 -3.42 -2.64 4.57
N GLU A 49 -3.53 -1.34 4.32
CA GLU A 49 -4.77 -0.67 3.93
C GLU A 49 -4.59 -0.06 2.54
N VAL A 50 -5.48 -0.40 1.61
CA VAL A 50 -5.51 0.19 0.28
C VAL A 50 -6.65 1.19 0.23
N TYR A 51 -6.35 2.41 -0.16
CA TYR A 51 -7.32 3.49 -0.20
C TYR A 51 -7.94 3.67 -1.59
N ARG A 52 -9.14 4.24 -1.63
CA ARG A 52 -9.79 4.65 -2.89
C ARG A 52 -8.92 5.64 -3.67
N PRO A 53 -8.98 5.63 -5.00
CA PRO A 53 -8.30 6.64 -5.80
C PRO A 53 -8.88 8.04 -5.51
N ARG A 54 -8.07 9.08 -5.72
CA ARG A 54 -8.46 10.50 -5.59
C ARG A 54 -8.97 10.86 -4.18
N LEU A 55 -8.13 10.67 -3.17
CA LEU A 55 -8.40 11.05 -1.79
C LEU A 55 -8.75 12.54 -1.67
N ALA A 56 -9.67 12.84 -0.75
CA ALA A 56 -10.20 14.20 -0.58
C ALA A 56 -9.27 15.13 0.22
N GLY A 57 -8.27 14.57 0.91
CA GLY A 57 -7.34 15.32 1.75
C GLY A 57 -5.97 14.64 1.86
N PRO A 58 -5.01 15.30 2.53
CA PRO A 58 -3.65 14.79 2.67
C PRO A 58 -3.55 13.57 3.58
N VAL A 59 -4.50 13.40 4.50
CA VAL A 59 -4.56 12.27 5.43
C VAL A 59 -5.75 11.39 5.05
N PRO A 60 -5.50 10.16 4.56
CA PRO A 60 -6.56 9.20 4.29
C PRO A 60 -7.38 8.92 5.56
N GLN A 61 -8.70 8.88 5.43
CA GLN A 61 -9.58 8.50 6.54
C GLN A 61 -9.92 7.00 6.47
N ALA A 62 -10.37 6.42 7.60
CA ALA A 62 -10.73 5.00 7.67
C ALA A 62 -11.84 4.63 6.68
N GLU A 63 -12.76 5.55 6.39
CA GLU A 63 -13.83 5.36 5.41
C GLU A 63 -13.31 5.29 3.97
N GLU A 64 -12.07 5.70 3.73
CA GLU A 64 -11.46 5.69 2.41
C GLU A 64 -10.76 4.35 2.09
N VAL A 65 -10.64 3.45 3.08
CA VAL A 65 -10.12 2.09 2.89
C VAL A 65 -11.09 1.29 2.03
N VAL A 66 -10.60 0.74 0.93
CA VAL A 66 -11.38 -0.09 -0.01
C VAL A 66 -10.96 -1.55 0.01
N ALA A 67 -9.75 -1.86 0.47
CA ALA A 67 -9.28 -3.22 0.66
C ALA A 67 -8.25 -3.29 1.78
N THR A 68 -8.14 -4.44 2.45
CA THR A 68 -7.16 -4.66 3.52
C THR A 68 -6.48 -6.02 3.36
N ALA A 69 -5.25 -6.13 3.85
CA ALA A 69 -4.61 -7.41 4.12
C ALA A 69 -4.05 -7.40 5.54
N VAL A 70 -4.19 -8.52 6.24
CA VAL A 70 -3.52 -8.77 7.50
C VAL A 70 -2.75 -10.08 7.37
N ARG A 71 -1.45 -10.04 7.65
CA ARG A 71 -0.60 -11.24 7.63
C ARG A 71 0.33 -11.32 8.84
N SER A 72 0.66 -12.55 9.21
CA SER A 72 1.65 -12.84 10.24
C SER A 72 3.02 -12.26 9.87
N LEU A 73 3.81 -11.86 10.88
CA LEU A 73 5.21 -11.44 10.71
C LEU A 73 6.20 -12.60 10.64
N VAL A 74 5.72 -13.84 10.76
CA VAL A 74 6.54 -15.04 10.61
C VAL A 74 7.17 -15.04 9.21
N ASP A 75 8.45 -15.43 9.17
CA ASP A 75 9.28 -15.49 7.96
C ASP A 75 9.55 -14.13 7.28
N ILE A 76 9.43 -13.02 8.03
CA ILE A 76 9.83 -11.68 7.58
C ILE A 76 11.02 -11.19 8.39
N ASP A 77 12.11 -10.83 7.71
CA ASP A 77 13.10 -9.95 8.32
C ASP A 77 12.56 -8.52 8.30
N LEU A 78 12.16 -8.02 9.47
CA LEU A 78 11.61 -6.67 9.63
C LEU A 78 12.69 -5.59 9.61
N THR A 79 13.96 -5.96 9.76
CA THR A 79 15.09 -5.03 9.79
C THR A 79 15.69 -4.80 8.40
N ASP A 80 15.52 -5.74 7.47
CA ASP A 80 15.88 -5.59 6.07
C ASP A 80 14.74 -4.95 5.27
N GLU A 81 15.00 -3.77 4.74
CA GLU A 81 14.05 -2.97 3.96
C GLU A 81 13.50 -3.74 2.74
N ARG A 82 14.34 -4.57 2.10
CA ARG A 82 13.97 -5.35 0.91
C ARG A 82 13.01 -6.47 1.26
N SER A 83 13.32 -7.22 2.32
CA SER A 83 12.43 -8.24 2.90
C SER A 83 11.06 -7.65 3.23
N LEU A 84 11.01 -6.56 3.99
CA LEU A 84 9.76 -5.88 4.34
C LEU A 84 9.01 -5.36 3.11
N SER A 85 9.70 -4.75 2.14
CA SER A 85 9.10 -4.25 0.91
C SER A 85 8.45 -5.36 0.08
N ALA A 86 9.11 -6.52 -0.06
CA ALA A 86 8.54 -7.68 -0.75
C ALA A 86 7.28 -8.19 -0.03
N ALA A 87 7.36 -8.27 1.29
CA ALA A 87 6.27 -8.61 2.19
C ALA A 87 5.03 -7.70 2.01
N VAL A 88 5.25 -6.38 1.94
CA VAL A 88 4.22 -5.37 1.73
C VAL A 88 3.62 -5.48 0.33
N ARG A 89 4.45 -5.63 -0.70
CA ARG A 89 4.00 -5.82 -2.09
C ARG A 89 3.06 -7.01 -2.21
N ASP A 90 3.44 -8.14 -1.64
CA ASP A 90 2.64 -9.36 -1.70
C ASP A 90 1.33 -9.18 -0.91
N SER A 91 1.36 -8.52 0.25
CA SER A 91 0.14 -8.14 0.97
C SER A 91 -0.80 -7.24 0.16
N VAL A 92 -0.27 -6.22 -0.52
CA VAL A 92 -1.07 -5.33 -1.37
C VAL A 92 -1.74 -6.12 -2.50
N ALA A 93 -1.03 -7.08 -3.11
CA ALA A 93 -1.58 -7.95 -4.15
C ALA A 93 -2.69 -8.88 -3.65
N HIS A 94 -2.67 -9.26 -2.36
CA HIS A 94 -3.66 -10.12 -1.72
C HIS A 94 -4.71 -9.37 -0.90
N ALA A 95 -4.73 -8.04 -0.94
CA ALA A 95 -5.69 -7.24 -0.18
C ALA A 95 -7.13 -7.53 -0.65
N VAL A 96 -7.99 -7.87 0.31
CA VAL A 96 -9.39 -8.21 0.05
C VAL A 96 -10.27 -6.97 0.22
N PRO A 97 -11.29 -6.77 -0.64
CA PRO A 97 -12.19 -5.64 -0.50
C PRO A 97 -12.88 -5.62 0.86
N VAL A 98 -13.01 -4.44 1.48
CA VAL A 98 -13.84 -4.28 2.67
C VAL A 98 -15.31 -4.31 2.26
N SER A 99 -16.11 -5.11 2.96
CA SER A 99 -17.56 -5.04 2.82
C SER A 99 -18.06 -3.79 3.54
N ARG A 100 -18.71 -2.88 2.81
CA ARG A 100 -19.36 -1.69 3.35
C ARG A 100 -20.86 -1.91 3.44
#